data_AF-A0A3D4F7H2-F1
#
_entry.id   AF-A0A3D4F7H2-F1
#
_cell.length_a   1.000
_cell.length_b   1.000
_cell.length_c   1.000
_cell.angle_alpha   90.00
_cell.angle_beta   90.00
_cell.angle_gamma   90.00
#
_symmetry.space_group_name_H-M   'P 1'
#
loop_
_entity.id
_entity.type
_entity.pdbx_description
1 polymer ?
#
loop_
_entity_poly.entity_id
_entity_poly.type
_entity_poly.pdbx_seq_one_letter_code
_entity_poly.pdbx_strand_id
1 'polypeptide(L)'
;MEAPRRSFVRTLLLSTAWMSGVSGMKRLHLSAELIPSAEGNEGLLSIQPSDYPALSQSGGSIRLGFNPIRSNHQPDGTLQPLLINRLEDGTLKAMSAECPHGSCAVRTYSTGSQSHVCPCHASRFRLDGSRISGPAPFGLETYPSEEQPDGSLHVLVPRLRFTLSTQVVDLGQSQRLRLTFAARRKVSYEVVRRRQINEPWERVAFAGSEQGALSQTELDGEGLLASVYVEAPDHQGLFAVRILPKEY
;
A
#
# COMPACT_ATOMS: atom_id res chain seq x y z
N MET A 1 0.78 -42.80 -14.73
CA MET A 1 0.85 -41.51 -15.43
C MET A 1 0.62 -40.41 -14.40
N GLU A 2 1.70 -39.66 -14.19
CA GLU A 2 1.84 -38.34 -13.55
C GLU A 2 0.98 -37.97 -12.32
N ALA A 3 1.62 -38.12 -11.15
CA ALA A 3 1.32 -37.41 -9.92
C ALA A 3 1.68 -35.91 -10.04
N PRO A 4 1.04 -35.02 -9.25
CA PRO A 4 1.00 -33.58 -9.53
C PRO A 4 2.34 -32.87 -9.30
N ARG A 5 2.61 -31.88 -10.16
CA ARG A 5 3.79 -31.02 -10.14
C ARG A 5 3.86 -30.25 -8.82
N ARG A 6 4.96 -30.46 -8.12
CA ARG A 6 5.37 -29.82 -6.87
C ARG A 6 6.26 -28.63 -7.21
N SER A 7 5.97 -27.44 -6.70
CA SER A 7 6.92 -26.32 -6.55
C SER A 7 6.23 -25.15 -5.84
N PHE A 8 6.76 -24.44 -4.84
CA PHE A 8 7.96 -24.61 -4.03
C PHE A 8 7.77 -23.60 -2.88
N VAL A 9 7.39 -24.06 -1.70
CA VAL A 9 7.38 -23.24 -0.48
C VAL A 9 8.82 -23.17 0.01
N ARG A 10 9.38 -21.97 0.15
CA ARG A 10 10.61 -21.73 0.92
C ARG A 10 10.35 -20.67 1.98
N THR A 11 9.67 -21.11 3.04
CA THR A 11 9.66 -20.43 4.33
C THR A 11 10.89 -20.90 5.11
N LEU A 12 11.72 -19.98 5.60
CA LEU A 12 12.70 -20.32 6.64
C LEU A 12 12.08 -19.94 7.99
N LEU A 13 11.67 -20.94 8.77
CA LEU A 13 11.13 -20.81 10.13
C LEU A 13 12.18 -21.32 11.13
N LEU A 14 12.37 -20.59 12.22
CA LEU A 14 13.04 -21.06 13.44
C LEU A 14 12.23 -20.50 14.62
N SER A 15 11.61 -21.40 15.37
CA SER A 15 10.47 -21.11 16.26
C SER A 15 10.78 -21.42 17.72
N THR A 16 10.32 -20.57 18.65
CA THR A 16 9.74 -20.97 19.95
C THR A 16 8.82 -19.86 20.47
N ALA A 17 7.67 -20.26 21.03
CA ALA A 17 6.47 -19.44 21.28
C ALA A 17 6.37 -18.82 22.69
N TRP A 18 5.52 -17.78 22.86
CA TRP A 18 4.33 -17.69 23.74
C TRP A 18 3.89 -16.21 23.98
N MET A 19 2.59 -16.02 24.31
CA MET A 19 1.78 -14.80 24.08
C MET A 19 1.78 -13.72 25.19
N SER A 20 1.44 -12.46 24.84
CA SER A 20 0.17 -11.73 25.20
C SER A 20 0.27 -10.19 25.38
N GLY A 21 -0.66 -9.46 24.75
CA GLY A 21 -1.36 -8.21 25.17
C GLY A 21 -0.61 -6.84 25.22
N VAL A 22 -1.16 -5.63 25.03
CA VAL A 22 -2.40 -5.01 24.46
C VAL A 22 -2.19 -3.47 24.44
N SER A 23 -2.82 -2.78 23.46
CA SER A 23 -3.24 -1.36 23.41
C SER A 23 -2.31 -0.28 22.80
N GLY A 24 -2.69 0.21 21.61
CA GLY A 24 -3.40 1.50 21.53
C GLY A 24 -2.71 2.76 20.97
N MET A 25 -2.42 2.81 19.65
CA MET A 25 -2.46 4.02 18.79
C MET A 25 -2.42 3.56 17.32
N LYS A 26 -3.50 3.75 16.54
CA LYS A 26 -3.58 3.21 15.16
C LYS A 26 -3.06 4.19 14.10
N ARG A 27 -1.97 3.80 13.43
CA ARG A 27 -1.52 4.31 12.12
C ARG A 27 -1.69 3.17 11.12
N LEU A 28 -2.36 3.43 10.00
CA LEU A 28 -2.67 2.45 8.96
C LEU A 28 -1.41 1.78 8.38
N HIS A 29 -1.41 0.45 8.33
CA HIS A 29 -0.27 -0.39 7.96
C HIS A 29 -0.45 -1.03 6.58
N LEU A 30 0.20 -0.48 5.56
CA LEU A 30 0.42 -1.14 4.26
C LEU A 30 1.57 -2.17 4.30
N SER A 31 1.30 -3.43 4.62
CA SER A 31 2.33 -4.47 4.58
C SER A 31 2.45 -5.08 3.18
N ALA A 32 3.41 -4.62 2.38
CA ALA A 32 3.83 -5.33 1.18
C ALA A 32 4.78 -6.47 1.59
N GLU A 33 4.23 -7.65 1.86
CA GLU A 33 5.04 -8.86 1.82
C GLU A 33 5.48 -9.03 0.37
N LEU A 34 6.79 -9.06 0.13
CA LEU A 34 7.35 -9.44 -1.17
C LEU A 34 7.00 -10.91 -1.39
N ILE A 35 5.77 -11.18 -1.83
CA ILE A 35 5.48 -12.38 -2.60
C ILE A 35 6.01 -12.04 -3.99
N PRO A 36 7.13 -12.63 -4.43
CA PRO A 36 7.54 -12.49 -5.82
C PRO A 36 6.47 -13.16 -6.69
N SER A 37 5.47 -12.38 -7.12
CA SER A 37 4.74 -12.72 -8.32
C SER A 37 5.74 -12.63 -9.47
N ALA A 38 6.02 -13.77 -10.09
CA ALA A 38 6.92 -13.88 -11.23
C ALA A 38 6.44 -13.04 -12.43
N GLU A 39 5.18 -12.57 -12.42
CA GLU A 39 4.56 -11.83 -13.52
C GLU A 39 3.87 -10.55 -12.99
N GLY A 40 4.05 -9.43 -13.69
CA GLY A 40 3.32 -8.18 -13.45
C GLY A 40 4.08 -7.08 -12.69
N ASN A 41 3.55 -5.85 -12.80
CA ASN A 41 4.03 -4.63 -12.12
C ASN A 41 3.10 -4.24 -10.95
N GLU A 42 2.35 -5.19 -10.41
CA GLU A 42 1.39 -4.96 -9.34
C GLU A 42 2.07 -5.07 -7.97
N GLY A 43 1.63 -4.24 -7.04
CA GLY A 43 2.00 -4.34 -5.62
C GLY A 43 0.77 -4.67 -4.79
N LEU A 44 0.96 -5.47 -3.74
CA LEU A 44 -0.11 -5.80 -2.80
C LEU A 44 -0.33 -4.63 -1.83
N LEU A 45 -1.49 -4.00 -1.91
CA LEU A 45 -2.00 -3.06 -0.92
C LEU A 45 -2.82 -3.84 0.11
N SER A 46 -2.33 -3.91 1.35
CA SER A 46 -3.10 -4.39 2.49
C SER A 46 -3.61 -3.20 3.30
N ILE A 47 -4.91 -3.15 3.58
CA ILE A 47 -5.51 -2.16 4.48
C ILE A 47 -6.39 -2.86 5.51
N GLN A 48 -6.62 -2.21 6.65
CA GLN A 48 -7.67 -2.63 7.57
C GLN A 48 -8.93 -1.78 7.31
N PRO A 49 -10.01 -2.34 6.74
CA PRO A 49 -11.25 -1.59 6.48
C PRO A 49 -11.84 -0.95 7.74
N SER A 50 -11.66 -1.56 8.92
CA SER A 50 -12.13 -1.02 10.20
C SER A 50 -11.48 0.32 10.59
N ASP A 51 -10.35 0.66 9.99
CA ASP A 51 -9.67 1.93 10.24
C ASP A 51 -10.33 3.09 9.47
N TYR A 52 -11.27 2.78 8.58
CA TYR A 52 -12.02 3.73 7.77
C TYR A 52 -13.51 3.67 8.11
N PRO A 53 -14.02 4.56 8.98
CA PRO A 53 -15.42 4.52 9.41
C PRO A 53 -16.43 4.55 8.25
N ALA A 54 -16.11 5.22 7.14
CA ALA A 54 -16.94 5.23 5.95
C ALA A 54 -17.22 3.83 5.40
N LEU A 55 -16.25 2.91 5.46
CA LEU A 55 -16.39 1.53 4.97
C LEU A 55 -17.22 0.63 5.90
N SER A 56 -17.69 1.11 7.05
CA SER A 56 -18.61 0.35 7.91
C SER A 56 -20.05 0.35 7.39
N GLN A 57 -20.39 1.24 6.45
CA GLN A 57 -21.74 1.44 5.96
C GLN A 57 -21.85 1.04 4.49
N SER A 58 -22.98 0.44 4.10
CA SER A 58 -23.33 0.23 2.70
C SER A 58 -23.32 1.56 1.93
N GLY A 59 -22.70 1.59 0.75
CA GLY A 59 -22.47 2.82 -0.01
C GLY A 59 -21.32 3.68 0.50
N GLY A 60 -20.62 3.22 1.54
CA GLY A 60 -19.40 3.81 2.06
C GLY A 60 -18.30 3.83 1.03
N SER A 61 -17.52 4.91 0.97
CA SER A 61 -16.47 5.08 -0.02
C SER A 61 -15.33 5.92 0.54
N ILE A 62 -14.10 5.44 0.36
CA ILE A 62 -12.87 6.17 0.65
C ILE A 62 -12.04 6.30 -0.61
N ARG A 63 -11.16 7.31 -0.61
CA ARG A 63 -10.14 7.47 -1.65
C ARG A 63 -8.75 7.52 -1.03
N LEU A 64 -7.94 6.51 -1.34
CA LEU A 64 -6.55 6.45 -0.91
C LEU A 64 -5.66 6.97 -2.04
N GLY A 65 -4.75 7.90 -1.75
CA GLY A 65 -3.74 8.31 -2.70
C GLY A 65 -2.34 8.24 -2.14
N PHE A 66 -1.39 8.01 -3.03
CA PHE A 66 0.01 7.76 -2.69
C PHE A 66 0.89 9.00 -2.90
N ASN A 67 0.37 9.97 -3.65
CA ASN A 67 0.97 11.29 -3.90
C ASN A 67 -0.14 12.35 -3.89
N PRO A 68 0.19 13.64 -3.69
CA PRO A 68 -0.77 14.75 -3.68
C PRO A 68 -1.69 14.80 -4.91
N ILE A 69 -2.83 15.47 -4.81
CA ILE A 69 -3.69 15.81 -5.95
C ILE A 69 -3.54 17.31 -6.20
N ARG A 70 -3.24 17.70 -7.44
CA ARG A 70 -3.09 19.09 -7.86
C ARG A 70 -4.44 19.80 -7.95
N SER A 71 -4.41 21.13 -8.05
CA SER A 71 -5.60 21.96 -8.27
C SER A 71 -6.36 21.63 -9.56
N ASN A 72 -5.68 21.07 -10.58
CA ASN A 72 -6.32 20.57 -11.79
C ASN A 72 -6.94 19.17 -11.62
N HIS A 73 -7.04 18.68 -10.38
CA HIS A 73 -7.58 17.38 -9.98
C HIS A 73 -6.79 16.16 -10.49
N GLN A 74 -5.60 16.32 -11.04
CA GLN A 74 -4.74 15.20 -11.41
C GLN A 74 -3.74 14.88 -10.29
N PRO A 75 -3.27 13.63 -10.17
CA PRO A 75 -2.25 13.27 -9.19
C PRO A 75 -0.90 13.94 -9.50
N ASP A 76 -0.22 14.41 -8.45
CA ASP A 76 1.14 14.93 -8.44
C ASP A 76 2.18 13.83 -8.24
N GLY A 77 2.22 12.88 -9.17
CA GLY A 77 3.12 11.75 -9.15
C GLY A 77 2.72 10.70 -10.18
N THR A 78 3.33 9.52 -10.10
CA THR A 78 3.09 8.42 -11.04
C THR A 78 2.00 7.45 -10.57
N LEU A 79 1.53 7.58 -9.33
CA LEU A 79 0.56 6.67 -8.75
C LEU A 79 -0.82 7.32 -8.75
N GLN A 80 -1.78 6.57 -9.28
CA GLN A 80 -3.17 6.97 -9.27
C GLN A 80 -3.80 6.67 -7.90
N PRO A 81 -4.70 7.52 -7.41
CA PRO A 81 -5.47 7.17 -6.23
C PRO A 81 -6.37 5.97 -6.52
N LEU A 82 -6.76 5.31 -5.44
CA LEU A 82 -7.63 4.16 -5.39
C LEU A 82 -8.94 4.55 -4.70
N LEU A 83 -10.07 4.10 -5.22
CA LEU A 83 -11.34 4.07 -4.51
C LEU A 83 -11.54 2.70 -3.87
N ILE A 84 -11.98 2.67 -2.62
CA ILE A 84 -12.49 1.47 -1.97
C ILE A 84 -13.90 1.76 -1.52
N ASN A 85 -14.84 0.92 -1.93
CA ASN A 85 -16.24 1.08 -1.64
C ASN A 85 -16.78 -0.14 -0.91
N ARG A 86 -17.71 0.07 0.02
CA ARG A 86 -18.59 -0.97 0.55
C ARG A 86 -19.84 -1.03 -0.31
N LEU A 87 -20.03 -2.14 -1.02
CA LEU A 87 -21.21 -2.39 -1.84
C LEU A 87 -22.44 -2.73 -0.98
N GLU A 88 -23.60 -2.78 -1.63
CA GLU A 88 -24.89 -3.03 -0.96
C GLU A 88 -25.01 -4.44 -0.37
N ASP A 89 -24.34 -5.41 -0.98
CA ASP A 89 -24.23 -6.78 -0.48
C ASP A 89 -23.21 -6.94 0.66
N GLY A 90 -22.55 -5.85 1.06
CA GLY A 90 -21.51 -5.87 2.08
C GLY A 90 -20.20 -6.47 1.60
N THR A 91 -19.87 -6.40 0.31
CA THR A 91 -18.52 -6.69 -0.20
C THR A 91 -17.69 -5.41 -0.34
N LEU A 92 -16.36 -5.50 -0.21
CA LEU A 92 -15.46 -4.39 -0.59
C LEU A 92 -15.10 -4.49 -2.06
N LYS A 93 -15.13 -3.35 -2.74
CA LYS A 93 -14.68 -3.22 -4.12
C LYS A 93 -13.61 -2.16 -4.24
N ALA A 94 -12.44 -2.56 -4.75
CA ALA A 94 -11.31 -1.67 -5.01
C ALA A 94 -11.23 -1.30 -6.49
N MET A 95 -10.99 -0.03 -6.79
CA MET A 95 -11.01 0.50 -8.15
C MET A 95 -10.02 1.66 -8.31
N SER A 96 -9.56 1.90 -9.53
CA SER A 96 -8.86 3.12 -9.86
C SER A 96 -9.76 4.34 -9.64
N ALA A 97 -9.21 5.38 -9.01
CA ALA A 97 -9.83 6.70 -8.99
C ALA A 97 -9.47 7.52 -10.25
N GLU A 98 -8.76 6.94 -11.21
CA GLU A 98 -8.43 7.60 -12.47
C GLU A 98 -9.66 7.69 -13.38
N CYS A 99 -10.11 8.90 -13.69
CA CYS A 99 -11.19 9.08 -14.66
C CYS A 99 -10.70 8.71 -16.07
N PRO A 100 -11.35 7.76 -16.78
CA PRO A 100 -10.96 7.35 -18.14
C PRO A 100 -11.02 8.44 -19.21
N HIS A 101 -11.55 9.63 -18.88
CA HIS A 101 -11.59 10.76 -19.79
C HIS A 101 -10.23 11.49 -19.89
N GLY A 102 -9.62 11.80 -18.75
CA GLY A 102 -8.47 12.71 -18.70
C GLY A 102 -7.68 12.62 -17.40
N SER A 103 -7.72 11.45 -16.77
CA SER A 103 -6.91 11.07 -15.60
C SER A 103 -7.06 11.96 -14.36
N CYS A 104 -8.17 12.71 -14.26
CA CYS A 104 -8.52 13.38 -13.02
C CYS A 104 -8.91 12.36 -11.95
N ALA A 105 -8.52 12.60 -10.71
CA ALA A 105 -8.90 11.83 -9.55
C ALA A 105 -10.39 12.03 -9.26
N VAL A 106 -11.17 10.99 -9.53
CA VAL A 106 -12.60 10.88 -9.24
C VAL A 106 -12.84 10.99 -7.74
N ARG A 107 -13.93 11.66 -7.33
CA ARG A 107 -14.30 11.81 -5.92
C ARG A 107 -14.88 10.50 -5.35
N THR A 108 -14.90 10.39 -4.03
CA THR A 108 -15.61 9.31 -3.32
C THR A 108 -17.10 9.28 -3.69
N TYR A 109 -17.73 8.13 -3.47
CA TYR A 109 -19.14 7.96 -3.77
C TYR A 109 -19.98 8.87 -2.86
N SER A 110 -20.94 9.57 -3.46
CA SER A 110 -21.93 10.32 -2.70
C SER A 110 -23.28 9.64 -2.81
N THR A 111 -23.83 9.19 -1.67
CA THR A 111 -25.16 8.57 -1.57
C THR A 111 -26.26 9.52 -2.06
N GLY A 112 -26.18 10.82 -1.75
CA GLY A 112 -27.13 11.82 -2.22
C GLY A 112 -27.16 11.99 -3.73
N SER A 113 -26.01 11.83 -4.40
CA SER A 113 -25.92 11.90 -5.86
C SER A 113 -26.00 10.53 -6.56
N GLN A 114 -26.00 9.46 -5.77
CA GLN A 114 -25.86 8.05 -6.17
C GLN A 114 -24.75 7.82 -7.20
N SER A 115 -23.62 8.51 -7.03
CA SER A 115 -22.50 8.40 -7.96
C SER A 115 -21.18 8.86 -7.38
N HIS A 116 -20.10 8.36 -7.97
CA HIS A 116 -18.85 9.09 -8.03
C HIS A 116 -18.94 10.16 -9.13
N VAL A 117 -18.45 11.36 -8.84
CA VAL A 117 -18.41 12.45 -9.81
C VAL A 117 -16.98 12.89 -10.06
N CYS A 118 -16.53 12.82 -11.31
CA CYS A 118 -15.27 13.40 -11.73
C CYS A 118 -15.36 14.93 -11.69
N PRO A 119 -14.48 15.63 -10.94
CA PRO A 119 -14.58 17.08 -10.77
C PRO A 119 -14.22 17.89 -12.02
N CYS A 120 -13.58 17.28 -13.02
CA CYS A 120 -13.12 17.99 -14.21
C CYS A 120 -14.24 18.25 -15.22
N HIS A 121 -14.97 17.20 -15.63
CA HIS A 121 -15.98 17.28 -16.69
C HIS A 121 -17.25 16.49 -16.36
N ALA A 122 -17.48 16.25 -15.06
CA ALA A 122 -18.69 15.61 -14.53
C ALA A 122 -19.01 14.21 -15.06
N SER A 123 -18.01 13.41 -15.48
CA SER A 123 -18.22 11.96 -15.68
C SER A 123 -18.72 11.32 -14.39
N ARG A 124 -19.77 10.51 -14.49
CA ARG A 124 -20.44 9.88 -13.34
C ARG A 124 -20.29 8.37 -13.39
N PHE A 125 -20.05 7.76 -12.24
CA PHE A 125 -19.90 6.32 -12.08
C PHE A 125 -20.75 5.80 -10.92
N ARG A 126 -21.31 4.60 -11.02
CA ARG A 126 -22.04 3.94 -9.93
C ARG A 126 -21.08 3.51 -8.83
N LEU A 127 -21.64 3.05 -7.71
CA LEU A 127 -20.91 2.51 -6.57
C LEU A 127 -19.96 1.37 -6.95
N ASP A 128 -20.29 0.61 -8.00
CA ASP A 128 -19.46 -0.49 -8.51
C ASP A 128 -18.43 -0.05 -9.58
N GLY A 129 -18.32 1.25 -9.86
CA GLY A 129 -17.44 1.84 -10.86
C GLY A 129 -18.00 1.87 -12.29
N SER A 130 -19.16 1.26 -12.55
CA SER A 130 -19.76 1.28 -13.88
C SER A 130 -20.12 2.70 -14.32
N ARG A 131 -19.88 3.02 -15.59
CA ARG A 131 -20.18 4.35 -16.15
C ARG A 131 -21.68 4.61 -16.15
N ILE A 132 -22.06 5.83 -15.77
CA ILE A 132 -23.42 6.37 -15.89
C ILE A 132 -23.49 7.37 -17.06
N SER A 133 -22.69 8.44 -17.00
CA SER A 133 -22.76 9.55 -17.97
C SER A 133 -21.48 10.37 -18.03
N GLY A 134 -21.44 11.36 -18.92
CA GLY A 134 -20.31 12.27 -19.14
C GLY A 134 -19.30 11.75 -20.17
N PRO A 135 -18.17 12.45 -20.36
CA PRO A 135 -17.25 12.20 -21.48
C PRO A 135 -16.32 10.99 -21.29
N ALA A 136 -16.26 10.37 -20.10
CA ALA A 136 -15.50 9.13 -19.93
C ALA A 136 -16.06 8.05 -20.86
N PRO A 137 -15.23 7.32 -21.64
CA PRO A 137 -15.74 6.33 -22.59
C PRO A 137 -16.18 5.00 -21.94
N PHE A 138 -15.69 4.69 -20.74
CA PHE A 138 -16.00 3.44 -20.00
C PHE A 138 -15.96 3.67 -18.48
N GLY A 139 -16.22 2.61 -17.70
CA GLY A 139 -16.24 2.65 -16.22
C GLY A 139 -14.85 2.73 -15.59
N LEU A 140 -14.79 2.81 -14.27
CA LEU A 140 -13.53 2.78 -13.53
C LEU A 140 -12.92 1.38 -13.59
N GLU A 141 -11.59 1.32 -13.73
CA GLU A 141 -10.85 0.06 -13.69
C GLU A 141 -10.97 -0.57 -12.30
N THR A 142 -11.34 -1.84 -12.25
CA THR A 142 -11.45 -2.60 -11.00
C THR A 142 -10.14 -3.32 -10.72
N TYR A 143 -9.73 -3.34 -9.45
CA TYR A 143 -8.54 -4.07 -9.04
C TYR A 143 -8.93 -5.37 -8.32
N PRO A 144 -8.21 -6.48 -8.56
CA PRO A 144 -8.41 -7.70 -7.79
C PRO A 144 -8.25 -7.41 -6.30
N SER A 145 -9.23 -7.83 -5.50
CA SER A 145 -9.19 -7.66 -4.06
C SER A 145 -9.82 -8.83 -3.31
N GLU A 146 -9.24 -9.16 -2.16
CA GLU A 146 -9.66 -10.29 -1.32
C GLU A 146 -9.64 -9.88 0.16
N GLU A 147 -10.75 -10.10 0.86
CA GLU A 147 -10.81 -9.96 2.31
C GLU A 147 -10.14 -11.17 2.98
N GLN A 148 -9.23 -10.92 3.89
CA GLN A 148 -8.46 -11.94 4.60
C GLN A 148 -9.14 -12.34 5.92
N PRO A 149 -8.79 -13.50 6.51
CA PRO A 149 -9.37 -13.96 7.78
C PRO A 149 -9.14 -13.01 8.98
N ASP A 150 -8.11 -12.17 8.93
CA ASP A 150 -7.82 -11.14 9.93
C ASP A 150 -8.63 -9.84 9.72
N GLY A 151 -9.51 -9.84 8.71
CA GLY A 151 -10.35 -8.71 8.33
C GLY A 151 -9.63 -7.66 7.50
N SER A 152 -8.37 -7.85 7.12
CA SER A 152 -7.67 -6.96 6.18
C SER A 152 -8.20 -7.15 4.76
N LEU A 153 -8.16 -6.09 3.94
CA LEU A 153 -8.42 -6.16 2.50
C LEU A 153 -7.10 -6.11 1.76
N HIS A 154 -6.82 -7.15 1.00
CA HIS A 154 -5.69 -7.26 0.09
C HIS A 154 -6.13 -6.82 -1.31
N VAL A 155 -5.45 -5.83 -1.89
CA VAL A 155 -5.75 -5.29 -3.23
C VAL A 155 -4.48 -5.35 -4.08
N LEU A 156 -4.56 -5.92 -5.28
CA LEU A 156 -3.47 -5.87 -6.25
C LEU A 156 -3.53 -4.55 -7.01
N VAL A 157 -2.58 -3.65 -6.75
CA VAL A 157 -2.56 -2.30 -7.33
C VAL A 157 -1.50 -2.22 -8.43
N PRO A 158 -1.89 -1.90 -9.67
CA PRO A 158 -0.94 -1.70 -10.76
C PRO A 158 0.09 -0.61 -10.44
N ARG A 159 1.33 -0.84 -10.86
CA ARG A 159 2.47 0.07 -10.71
C ARG A 159 2.88 0.35 -9.26
N LEU A 160 2.29 -0.33 -8.27
CA LEU A 160 2.68 -0.20 -6.87
C LEU A 160 3.91 -1.05 -6.52
N ARG A 161 4.32 -1.99 -7.39
CA ARG A 161 5.55 -2.75 -7.23
C ARG A 161 6.76 -1.82 -7.13
N PHE A 162 7.68 -2.15 -6.22
CA PHE A 162 9.00 -1.54 -6.15
C PHE A 162 10.04 -2.59 -5.75
N THR A 163 11.28 -2.37 -6.19
CA THR A 163 12.41 -3.24 -5.87
C THR A 163 13.11 -2.74 -4.61
N LEU A 164 13.43 -3.66 -3.71
CA LEU A 164 14.22 -3.42 -2.51
C LEU A 164 15.49 -4.28 -2.58
N SER A 165 16.64 -3.63 -2.47
CA SER A 165 17.95 -4.28 -2.34
C SER A 165 18.51 -4.03 -0.95
N THR A 166 19.17 -5.03 -0.37
CA THR A 166 19.70 -4.95 0.98
C THR A 166 21.19 -5.25 1.00
N GLN A 167 21.98 -4.47 1.76
CA GLN A 167 23.40 -4.72 1.97
C GLN A 167 23.77 -4.45 3.42
N VAL A 168 24.51 -5.36 4.06
CA VAL A 168 25.14 -5.10 5.35
C VAL A 168 26.37 -4.22 5.13
N VAL A 169 26.46 -3.12 5.86
CA VAL A 169 27.56 -2.15 5.83
C VAL A 169 28.29 -2.23 7.17
N ASP A 170 29.58 -2.50 7.11
CA ASP A 170 30.47 -2.54 8.28
C ASP A 170 31.01 -1.13 8.56
N LEU A 171 30.80 -0.64 9.79
CA LEU A 171 31.27 0.66 10.28
C LEU A 171 32.47 0.51 11.24
N GLY A 172 33.09 -0.67 11.28
CA GLY A 172 34.23 -1.00 12.13
C GLY A 172 33.83 -1.39 13.56
N GLN A 173 33.07 -0.54 14.25
CA GLN A 173 32.57 -0.82 15.62
C GLN A 173 31.12 -1.30 15.67
N SER A 174 30.39 -1.17 14.56
CA SER A 174 28.99 -1.58 14.45
C SER A 174 28.68 -1.93 12.99
N GLN A 175 27.54 -2.57 12.76
CA GLN A 175 27.02 -2.86 11.43
C GLN A 175 25.69 -2.16 11.21
N ARG A 176 25.40 -1.81 9.96
CA ARG A 176 24.10 -1.34 9.53
C ARG A 176 23.56 -2.15 8.38
N LEU A 177 22.25 -2.22 8.28
CA LEU A 177 21.59 -2.73 7.08
C LEU A 177 21.19 -1.54 6.20
N ARG A 178 21.80 -1.45 5.02
CA ARG A 178 21.41 -0.51 3.97
C ARG A 178 20.26 -1.10 3.17
N LEU A 179 19.17 -0.35 3.08
CA LEU A 179 17.99 -0.64 2.29
C LEU A 179 17.95 0.35 1.12
N THR A 180 18.07 -0.15 -0.11
CA THR A 180 18.08 0.68 -1.33
C THR A 180 16.86 0.36 -2.20
N PHE A 181 16.10 1.40 -2.56
CA PHE A 181 14.87 1.27 -3.35
C PHE A 181 14.61 2.51 -4.20
N ALA A 182 13.77 2.38 -5.23
CA ALA A 182 13.33 3.51 -6.05
C ALA A 182 12.24 4.32 -5.30
N ALA A 183 12.64 5.42 -4.68
CA ALA A 183 11.74 6.30 -3.94
C ALA A 183 11.05 7.27 -4.90
N ARG A 184 9.77 7.00 -5.19
CA ARG A 184 8.95 7.77 -6.12
C ARG A 184 8.72 9.17 -5.59
N ARG A 185 8.76 10.15 -6.50
CA ARG A 185 8.57 11.56 -6.17
C ARG A 185 7.24 11.78 -5.45
N LYS A 186 7.25 12.52 -4.34
CA LYS A 186 6.06 12.86 -3.51
C LYS A 186 5.32 11.66 -2.90
N VAL A 187 5.96 10.50 -2.85
CA VAL A 187 5.46 9.33 -2.11
C VAL A 187 6.22 9.24 -0.80
N SER A 188 5.49 9.13 0.30
CA SER A 188 6.07 9.00 1.63
C SER A 188 6.29 7.52 1.96
N TYR A 189 7.42 7.22 2.57
CA TYR A 189 7.87 5.86 2.89
C TYR A 189 8.22 5.75 4.36
N GLU A 190 8.05 4.57 4.95
CA GLU A 190 8.62 4.21 6.24
C GLU A 190 9.32 2.86 6.18
N VAL A 191 10.23 2.62 7.12
CA VAL A 191 10.84 1.30 7.30
C VAL A 191 10.16 0.61 8.47
N VAL A 192 9.81 -0.64 8.26
CA VAL A 192 9.21 -1.49 9.29
C VAL A 192 9.99 -2.78 9.46
N ARG A 193 9.92 -3.34 10.67
CA ARG A 193 10.48 -4.63 11.03
C ARG A 193 9.43 -5.46 11.73
N ARG A 194 9.42 -6.76 11.47
CA ARG A 194 8.83 -7.76 12.38
C ARG A 194 9.92 -8.72 12.80
N ARG A 195 9.97 -9.13 14.07
CA ARG A 195 11.02 -10.05 14.54
C ARG A 195 10.68 -11.48 14.13
N GLN A 196 9.40 -11.81 14.14
CA GLN A 196 8.87 -13.09 13.64
C GLN A 196 7.83 -12.89 12.54
N ILE A 197 7.59 -13.92 11.73
CA ILE A 197 6.64 -13.85 10.61
C ILE A 197 5.21 -13.54 11.06
N ASN A 198 4.82 -13.99 12.26
CA ASN A 198 3.48 -13.79 12.82
C ASN A 198 3.36 -12.58 13.75
N GLU A 199 4.43 -11.82 13.92
CA GLU A 199 4.41 -10.59 14.72
C GLU A 199 3.93 -9.39 13.89
N PRO A 200 3.33 -8.38 14.54
CA PRO A 200 3.00 -7.14 13.87
C PRO A 200 4.25 -6.43 13.37
N TRP A 201 4.07 -5.64 12.31
CA TRP A 201 5.12 -4.76 11.80
C TRP A 201 5.30 -3.55 12.72
N GLU A 202 6.51 -3.39 13.25
CA GLU A 202 6.93 -2.26 14.06
C GLU A 202 7.69 -1.24 13.21
N ARG A 203 7.45 0.06 13.46
CA ARG A 203 8.23 1.10 12.79
C ARG A 203 9.66 1.08 13.28
N VAL A 204 10.61 1.26 12.35
CA VAL A 204 12.04 1.34 12.65
C VAL A 204 12.56 2.74 12.33
N ALA A 205 13.36 3.29 13.23
CA ALA A 205 14.10 4.50 12.96
C ALA A 205 15.30 4.20 12.05
N PHE A 206 15.56 5.08 11.09
CA PHE A 206 16.65 4.94 10.12
C PHE A 206 17.45 6.23 10.00
N ALA A 207 18.62 6.12 9.37
CA ALA A 207 19.47 7.24 8.97
C ALA A 207 19.49 7.38 7.44
N GLY A 208 19.72 8.60 6.94
CA GLY A 208 19.94 8.86 5.52
C GLY A 208 21.38 8.64 5.05
N SER A 209 22.30 8.33 5.97
CA SER A 209 23.71 8.06 5.66
C SER A 209 24.28 6.96 6.56
N GLU A 210 25.40 6.38 6.14
CA GLU A 210 26.05 5.24 6.82
C GLU A 210 26.37 5.53 8.28
N GLN A 211 26.84 6.73 8.62
CA GLN A 211 27.21 7.11 10.00
C GLN A 211 26.19 8.05 10.66
N GLY A 212 25.09 8.40 9.98
CA GLY A 212 24.09 9.32 10.51
C GLY A 212 23.31 8.76 11.70
N ALA A 213 22.70 9.62 12.53
CA ALA A 213 21.86 9.16 13.64
C ALA A 213 20.58 8.46 13.14
N LEU A 214 20.17 7.37 13.81
CA LEU A 214 18.91 6.66 13.54
C LEU A 214 17.73 7.45 14.15
N SER A 215 17.35 8.56 13.52
CA SER A 215 16.34 9.48 14.04
C SER A 215 15.14 9.67 13.11
N GLN A 216 15.27 9.29 11.84
CA GLN A 216 14.21 9.44 10.86
C GLN A 216 13.26 8.25 10.92
N THR A 217 11.99 8.50 10.67
CA THR A 217 10.93 7.48 10.71
C THR A 217 10.10 7.46 9.44
N GLU A 218 10.29 8.46 8.58
CA GLU A 218 9.59 8.67 7.33
C GLU A 218 10.55 9.33 6.33
N LEU A 219 10.44 8.93 5.05
CA LEU A 219 11.21 9.46 3.93
C LEU A 219 10.24 9.87 2.83
N ASP A 220 10.29 11.12 2.41
CA ASP A 220 9.62 11.55 1.18
C ASP A 220 10.51 11.26 -0.03
N GLY A 221 9.96 10.55 -1.01
CA GLY A 221 10.70 10.23 -2.22
C GLY A 221 10.87 11.43 -3.15
N GLU A 222 12.01 11.46 -3.83
CA GLU A 222 12.39 12.53 -4.77
C GLU A 222 12.34 12.09 -6.25
N GLY A 223 12.04 10.81 -6.51
CA GLY A 223 12.06 10.23 -7.86
C GLY A 223 13.38 9.58 -8.24
N LEU A 224 14.24 9.28 -7.25
CA LEU A 224 15.56 8.70 -7.40
C LEU A 224 15.70 7.42 -6.55
N LEU A 225 16.81 6.71 -6.71
CA LEU A 225 17.18 5.66 -5.76
C LEU A 225 17.49 6.30 -4.41
N ALA A 226 16.80 5.85 -3.37
CA ALA A 226 17.08 6.22 -1.99
C ALA A 226 17.80 5.07 -1.29
N SER A 227 18.68 5.40 -0.36
CA SER A 227 19.27 4.45 0.58
C SER A 227 19.01 4.92 2.00
N VAL A 228 18.42 4.04 2.81
CA VAL A 228 18.23 4.26 4.24
C VAL A 228 18.99 3.18 5.02
N TYR A 229 19.46 3.56 6.19
CA TYR A 229 20.30 2.70 7.02
C TYR A 229 19.58 2.43 8.34
N VAL A 230 19.35 1.16 8.64
CA VAL A 230 18.81 0.72 9.93
C VAL A 230 19.88 -0.03 10.70
N GLU A 231 19.65 -0.21 12.00
CA GLU A 231 20.46 -1.11 12.81
C GLU A 231 20.45 -2.51 12.20
N ALA A 232 21.63 -3.11 12.07
CA ALA A 232 21.72 -4.49 11.60
C ALA A 232 21.02 -5.40 12.63
N PRO A 233 20.17 -6.33 12.20
CA PRO A 233 19.42 -7.16 13.13
C PRO A 233 20.36 -8.10 13.91
N ASP A 234 20.29 -8.07 15.24
CA ASP A 234 21.07 -8.96 16.13
C ASP A 234 20.72 -10.45 15.91
N HIS A 235 19.46 -10.74 15.57
CA HIS A 235 18.89 -12.06 15.25
C HIS A 235 17.74 -11.91 14.22
N GLN A 236 17.17 -13.05 13.77
CA GLN A 236 16.07 -13.15 12.79
C GLN A 236 15.07 -11.98 12.84
N GLY A 237 14.76 -11.46 11.67
CA GLY A 237 13.82 -10.37 11.50
C GLY A 237 13.65 -10.04 10.03
N LEU A 238 12.46 -9.60 9.67
CA LEU A 238 12.13 -9.19 8.31
C LEU A 238 12.01 -7.68 8.31
N PHE A 239 12.71 -7.02 7.38
CA PHE A 239 12.53 -5.61 7.10
C PHE A 239 11.70 -5.44 5.84
N ALA A 240 10.83 -4.43 5.85
CA ALA A 240 10.13 -3.98 4.68
C ALA A 240 10.19 -2.44 4.61
N VAL A 241 10.16 -1.94 3.38
CA VAL A 241 9.89 -0.53 3.10
C VAL A 241 8.40 -0.45 2.77
N ARG A 242 7.72 0.52 3.36
CA ARG A 242 6.27 0.67 3.24
C ARG A 242 5.94 2.03 2.66
N ILE A 243 5.01 2.07 1.70
CA ILE A 243 4.42 3.32 1.23
C ILE A 243 3.34 3.77 2.23
N LEU A 244 3.26 5.06 2.49
CA LEU A 244 2.25 5.68 3.35
C LEU A 244 1.15 6.30 2.50
N PRO A 245 0.04 5.60 2.22
CA PRO A 245 -1.11 6.20 1.55
C PRO A 245 -1.80 7.22 2.46
N LYS A 246 -2.42 8.22 1.86
CA LYS A 246 -3.24 9.25 2.52
C LYS A 246 -4.68 9.14 2.05
N GLU A 247 -5.63 9.26 2.97
CA GLU A 247 -7.05 9.37 2.62
C GLU A 247 -7.36 10.81 2.17
N TYR A 248 -8.13 10.95 1.10
CA TYR A 248 -8.52 12.23 0.47
C TYR A 248 -10.04 12.43 0.42
#